data_AF-A0A367LUS9-F1
#
_entry.id   AF-A0A367LUS9-F1
#
_cell.length_a   1.000
_cell.length_b   1.000
_cell.length_c   1.000
_cell.angle_alpha   90.00
_cell.angle_beta   90.00
_cell.angle_gamma   90.00
#
_symmetry.space_group_name_H-M   'P 1'
#
loop_
_entity.id
_entity.type
_entity.pdbx_description
1 polymer ?
#
loop_
_entity_poly.entity_id
_entity_poly.type
_entity_poly.pdbx_seq_one_letter_code
_entity_poly.pdbx_strand_id
1 'polypeptide(L)'
;ARRLGRAAGVQQKNVSYAGLKDRQALTRQWFSLHLPGKADPDLGAAEGADAGLRRTVHPRKLQRGAHAANGFTLRLTGLRAERAVLDARLERIAADGV
;
A
#
# COMPACT_ATOMS: atom_id res chain seq x y z
N ALA A 1 9.44 -3.90 -0.52
CA ALA A 1 10.07 -5.15 -0.02
C ALA A 1 11.60 -5.16 -0.19
N ARG A 2 12.16 -5.25 -1.41
CA ARG A 2 13.64 -5.33 -1.61
C ARG A 2 14.42 -4.16 -1.00
N ARG A 3 13.94 -2.92 -1.20
CA ARG A 3 14.55 -1.70 -0.63
C ARG A 3 14.62 -1.74 0.90
N LEU A 4 13.50 -2.08 1.55
CA LEU A 4 13.41 -2.24 3.01
C LEU A 4 14.30 -3.38 3.52
N GLY A 5 14.36 -4.51 2.82
CA GLY A 5 15.23 -5.63 3.20
C GLY A 5 16.71 -5.25 3.20
N ARG A 6 17.15 -4.52 2.16
CA ARG A 6 18.53 -4.00 2.09
C ARG A 6 18.83 -3.00 3.20
N ALA A 7 17.98 -2.00 3.40
CA ALA A 7 18.16 -1.00 4.46
C ALA A 7 18.21 -1.65 5.85
N ALA A 8 17.35 -2.64 6.11
CA ALA A 8 17.29 -3.34 7.38
C ALA A 8 18.33 -4.47 7.56
N GLY A 9 19.16 -4.76 6.54
CA GLY A 9 20.09 -5.89 6.59
C GLY A 9 19.40 -7.25 6.77
N VAL A 10 18.24 -7.46 6.15
CA VAL A 10 17.48 -8.73 6.19
C VAL A 10 17.21 -9.29 4.81
N GLN A 11 17.14 -10.62 4.72
CA GLN A 11 16.75 -11.31 3.50
C GLN A 11 15.32 -10.93 3.08
N GLN A 12 15.04 -10.90 1.78
CA GLN A 12 13.72 -10.51 1.26
C GLN A 12 12.57 -11.37 1.81
N LYS A 13 12.82 -12.64 2.13
CA LYS A 13 11.84 -13.56 2.76
C LYS A 13 11.38 -13.11 4.16
N ASN A 14 12.19 -12.28 4.82
CA ASN A 14 11.89 -11.71 6.15
C ASN A 14 11.14 -10.37 6.06
N VAL A 15 10.79 -9.93 4.84
CA VAL A 15 9.95 -8.76 4.59
C VAL A 15 8.60 -9.22 4.08
N SER A 16 7.55 -9.08 4.88
CA SER A 16 6.18 -9.46 4.49
C SER A 16 5.28 -8.24 4.30
N TYR A 17 4.16 -8.45 3.62
CA TYR A 17 3.16 -7.44 3.27
C TYR A 17 1.84 -8.13 2.94
N ALA A 18 0.72 -7.40 3.03
CA ALA A 18 -0.61 -7.99 2.88
C ALA A 18 -1.01 -8.32 1.44
N GLY A 19 -0.48 -7.58 0.47
CA GLY A 19 -0.82 -7.77 -0.94
C GLY A 19 0.02 -6.86 -1.81
N LEU A 20 0.04 -7.12 -3.12
CA LEU A 20 0.66 -6.19 -4.04
C LEU A 20 -0.19 -4.91 -4.13
N LYS A 21 0.46 -3.83 -4.54
CA LYS A 21 -0.15 -2.54 -4.84
C LYS A 21 0.28 -2.14 -6.24
N ASP A 22 -0.51 -1.28 -6.87
CA ASP A 22 -0.28 -0.86 -8.24
C ASP A 22 1.09 -0.20 -8.38
N ARG A 23 1.79 -0.57 -9.45
CA ARG A 23 3.12 -0.04 -9.74
C ARG A 23 3.05 1.43 -10.17
N GLN A 24 1.99 1.81 -10.88
CA GLN A 24 1.79 3.15 -11.44
C GLN A 24 0.71 3.91 -10.67
N ALA A 25 0.91 4.07 -9.37
CA ALA A 25 0.04 4.86 -8.51
C ALA A 25 0.80 5.35 -7.28
N LEU A 26 0.30 6.41 -6.65
CA LEU A 26 0.70 6.74 -5.28
C LEU A 26 0.00 5.75 -4.34
N THR A 27 0.77 4.88 -3.70
CA THR A 27 0.22 3.80 -2.86
C THR A 27 0.75 3.89 -1.44
N ARG A 28 -0.10 3.51 -0.49
CA ARG A 28 0.26 3.35 0.92
C ARG A 28 -0.01 1.91 1.34
N GLN A 29 0.99 1.25 1.90
CA GLN A 29 0.86 -0.10 2.42
C GLN A 29 1.80 -0.35 3.59
N TRP A 30 1.43 -1.32 4.42
CA TRP A 30 2.28 -1.82 5.49
C TRP A 30 3.22 -2.91 4.99
N PHE A 31 4.43 -2.89 5.53
CA PHE A 31 5.38 -3.99 5.48
C PHE A 31 5.70 -4.43 6.92
N SER A 32 5.93 -5.71 7.15
CA SER A 32 6.54 -6.20 8.38
C SER A 32 7.96 -6.68 8.12
N LEU A 33 8.87 -6.29 8.99
CA LEU A 33 10.25 -6.76 9.02
C LEU A 33 10.41 -7.73 10.18
N HIS A 34 10.85 -8.96 9.91
CA HIS A 34 11.16 -9.91 10.97
C HIS A 34 12.57 -9.65 11.52
N LEU A 35 12.63 -9.11 12.74
CA LEU A 35 13.84 -8.61 13.40
C LEU A 35 14.04 -9.21 14.81
N PRO A 36 14.08 -10.56 14.96
CA PRO A 36 14.22 -11.18 16.29
C PRO A 36 15.58 -10.85 16.90
N GLY A 37 15.58 -10.29 18.11
CA GLY A 37 16.81 -9.93 18.85
C GLY A 37 17.65 -8.83 18.19
N LYS A 38 17.11 -8.12 17.20
CA LYS A 38 17.79 -7.00 16.55
C LYS A 38 17.28 -5.68 17.09
N ALA A 39 18.17 -4.70 17.20
CA ALA A 39 17.79 -3.31 17.41
C ALA A 39 16.95 -2.79 16.24
N ASP A 40 16.25 -1.67 16.44
CA ASP A 40 15.48 -1.04 15.38
C ASP A 40 16.45 -0.55 14.28
N PRO A 41 16.35 -1.06 13.03
CA PRO A 41 17.33 -0.73 12.00
C PRO A 41 17.16 0.71 11.53
N ASP A 42 18.23 1.34 11.08
CA ASP A 42 18.11 2.57 10.29
C ASP A 42 17.49 2.23 8.92
N LEU A 43 16.38 2.91 8.59
CA LEU A 43 15.67 2.75 7.32
C LEU A 43 15.79 3.98 6.41
N GLY A 44 16.62 4.97 6.75
CA GLY A 44 16.77 6.20 5.96
C GLY A 44 17.13 5.94 4.50
N ALA A 45 17.97 4.93 4.22
CA ALA A 45 18.30 4.50 2.85
C ALA A 45 17.10 3.95 2.05
N ALA A 46 15.98 3.61 2.72
CA ALA A 46 14.75 3.19 2.09
C ALA A 46 13.77 4.34 1.79
N GLU A 47 14.07 5.57 2.22
CA GLU A 47 13.31 6.78 1.92
C GLU A 47 13.92 7.57 0.76
N GLY A 48 13.11 8.38 0.07
CA GLY A 48 13.53 9.21 -1.04
C GLY A 48 12.35 9.96 -1.68
N ALA A 49 12.58 10.59 -2.84
CA ALA A 49 11.58 11.40 -3.52
C ALA A 49 10.28 10.64 -3.88
N ASP A 50 10.37 9.32 -4.04
CA ASP A 50 9.28 8.44 -4.42
C ASP A 50 8.71 7.59 -3.25
N ALA A 51 9.30 7.69 -2.06
CA ALA A 51 8.95 6.85 -0.92
C ALA A 51 9.24 7.52 0.44
N GLY A 52 8.23 7.58 1.31
CA GLY A 52 8.37 7.95 2.72
C GLY A 52 7.94 6.82 3.65
N LEU A 53 8.46 6.80 4.88
CA LEU A 53 8.19 5.74 5.84
C LEU A 53 7.59 6.27 7.15
N ARG A 54 6.64 5.50 7.68
CA ARG A 54 6.20 5.59 9.08
C ARG A 54 6.36 4.22 9.71
N ARG A 55 6.78 4.20 10.97
CA ARG A 55 7.19 2.96 11.67
C ARG A 55 6.42 2.78 12.97
N THR A 56 6.21 1.53 13.33
CA THR A 56 5.71 1.10 14.64
C THR A 56 6.16 -0.35 14.88
N VAL A 57 6.30 -0.73 16.15
CA VAL A 57 6.59 -2.11 16.55
C VAL A 57 5.28 -2.89 16.61
N HIS A 58 5.28 -4.12 16.11
CA HIS A 58 4.10 -4.98 16.12
C HIS A 58 4.50 -6.44 16.38
N PRO A 59 3.81 -7.17 17.28
CA PRO A 59 4.22 -8.52 17.70
C PRO A 59 3.96 -9.60 16.65
N ARG A 60 3.00 -9.37 15.74
CA ARG A 60 2.66 -10.34 14.69
C ARG A 60 3.17 -9.91 13.33
N LYS A 61 3.68 -10.86 12.57
CA LYS A 61 4.02 -10.69 11.15
C LYS A 61 2.74 -10.41 10.34
N LEU A 62 2.79 -9.40 9.47
CA LEU A 62 1.72 -9.14 8.50
C LEU A 62 1.66 -10.27 7.47
N GLN A 63 0.51 -10.96 7.40
CA GLN A 63 0.28 -12.07 6.48
C GLN A 63 -0.28 -11.59 5.14
N ARG A 64 -0.12 -12.41 4.10
CA ARG A 64 -0.80 -12.20 2.82
C ARG A 64 -2.30 -12.26 3.03
N GLY A 65 -3.05 -11.42 2.31
CA GLY A 65 -4.50 -11.30 2.43
C GLY A 65 -4.99 -10.58 3.70
N ALA A 66 -4.11 -10.21 4.63
CA ALA A 66 -4.53 -9.64 5.92
C ALA A 66 -5.04 -8.19 5.87
N HIS A 67 -5.26 -7.62 4.68
CA HIS A 67 -5.82 -6.28 4.54
C HIS A 67 -7.33 -6.41 4.35
N ALA A 68 -8.12 -5.63 5.11
CA ALA A 68 -9.57 -5.67 5.01
C ALA A 68 -10.09 -5.03 3.71
N ALA A 69 -9.46 -3.94 3.27
CA ALA A 69 -9.86 -3.19 2.09
C ALA A 69 -8.68 -2.37 1.53
N ASN A 70 -8.89 -1.83 0.33
CA ASN A 70 -8.05 -0.79 -0.25
C ASN A 70 -8.93 0.44 -0.51
N GLY A 71 -8.51 1.60 -0.01
CA GLY A 71 -9.13 2.88 -0.36
C GLY A 71 -8.51 3.43 -1.63
N PHE A 72 -9.35 3.84 -2.58
CA PHE A 72 -8.93 4.44 -3.84
C PHE A 72 -9.42 5.88 -3.91
N THR A 73 -8.56 6.77 -4.40
CA THR A 73 -8.93 8.11 -4.83
C THR A 73 -8.53 8.22 -6.29
N LEU A 74 -9.52 8.30 -7.17
CA LEU A 74 -9.31 8.27 -8.62
C LEU A 74 -9.62 9.64 -9.20
N ARG A 75 -8.77 10.10 -10.12
CA ARG A 75 -9.05 11.26 -10.98
C ARG A 75 -9.16 10.78 -12.42
N LEU A 76 -10.37 10.79 -12.95
CA LEU A 76 -10.60 10.52 -14.37
C LEU A 76 -10.20 11.77 -15.17
N THR A 77 -9.40 11.57 -16.22
CA THR A 77 -8.96 12.64 -17.13
C THR A 77 -9.44 12.34 -18.55
N GLY A 78 -9.74 13.37 -19.34
CA GLY A 78 -10.30 13.19 -20.69
C GLY A 78 -11.71 12.59 -20.71
N LEU A 79 -12.45 12.67 -19.60
CA LEU A 79 -13.80 12.14 -19.49
C LEU A 79 -14.76 12.88 -20.44
N ARG A 80 -15.34 12.15 -21.39
CA ARG A 80 -16.43 12.62 -22.25
C ARG A 80 -17.71 11.91 -21.84
N ALA A 81 -18.54 12.60 -21.08
CA ALA A 81 -19.81 12.08 -20.61
C ALA A 81 -20.80 13.22 -20.39
N GLU A 82 -22.08 12.94 -20.61
CA GLU A 82 -23.14 13.82 -20.15
C GLU A 82 -23.28 13.69 -18.63
N ARG A 83 -23.32 14.82 -17.93
CA ARG A 83 -23.27 14.84 -16.45
C ARG A 83 -24.46 14.10 -15.83
N ALA A 84 -25.67 14.31 -16.32
CA ALA A 84 -26.86 13.65 -15.79
C ALA A 84 -26.77 12.11 -15.90
N VAL A 85 -26.32 11.60 -17.06
CA VAL A 85 -26.15 10.17 -17.28
C VAL A 85 -25.05 9.59 -16.38
N LEU A 86 -23.96 10.33 -16.19
CA LEU A 86 -22.87 9.92 -15.30
C LEU A 86 -23.32 9.85 -13.84
N ASP A 87 -23.98 10.90 -13.35
CA ASP A 87 -24.43 10.98 -11.96
C ASP A 87 -25.43 9.86 -11.65
N ALA A 88 -26.42 9.62 -12.53
CA ALA A 88 -27.36 8.51 -12.39
C ALA A 88 -26.67 7.14 -12.35
N ARG A 89 -25.59 6.96 -13.13
CA ARG A 89 -24.80 5.72 -13.09
C ARG A 89 -24.02 5.57 -11.79
N LEU A 90 -23.46 6.65 -11.26
CA LEU A 90 -22.74 6.64 -9.99
C LEU A 90 -23.67 6.33 -8.83
N GLU A 91 -24.88 6.89 -8.82
CA GLU A 91 -25.93 6.57 -7.84
C GLU A 91 -26.30 5.09 -7.88
N ARG A 92 -26.51 4.53 -9.07
CA ARG A 92 -26.79 3.10 -9.23
C ARG A 92 -25.64 2.22 -8.75
N ILE A 93 -24.38 2.60 -9.04
CA ILE A 93 -23.21 1.87 -8.55
C ILE A 93 -23.13 1.90 -7.02
N ALA A 94 -23.50 3.03 -6.41
CA ALA A 94 -23.52 3.16 -4.96
C ALA A 94 -24.61 2.29 -4.30
N ALA A 95 -25.77 2.13 -4.96
CA ALA A 95 -26.87 1.33 -4.46
C ALA A 95 -26.68 -0.18 -4.70
N ASP A 96 -26.26 -0.57 -5.90
CA ASP A 96 -26.35 -1.94 -6.39
C ASP A 96 -24.99 -2.61 -6.62
N GLY A 97 -23.89 -1.85 -6.55
CA GLY A 97 -22.57 -2.31 -7.00
C GLY A 97 -22.35 -2.15 -8.51
N VAL A 98 -21.28 -2.75 -9.04
CA VAL A 98 -20.86 -2.61 -10.45
C VAL A 98 -21.35 -3.72 -11.35
#